data_AF-A0A424XWV3-F1
#
_entry.id   AF-A0A424XWV3-F1
#
_cell.length_a   1.000
_cell.length_b   1.000
_cell.length_c   1.000
_cell.angle_alpha   90.00
_cell.angle_beta   90.00
_cell.angle_gamma   90.00
#
_symmetry.space_group_name_H-M   'P 1'
#
loop_
_entity.id
_entity.type
_entity.pdbx_description
1 polymer ?
#
loop_
_entity_poly.entity_id
_entity_poly.type
_entity_poly.pdbx_seq_one_letter_code
_entity_poly.pdbx_strand_id
1 'polypeptide(L)'
;MIFSLFDISRQTVYNYFNQEEMKYYWKTDIRQYLDHEGNLHPCITRSSMIIAGYFGRIISVATRVGTFGPFCTGIRCRRRPQRKACHGRIEVVYIDHMGDGSIFWRCPLCSDKGRIYGWIGSCWDEMDMQTKCSYSLKN
;
A
#
# COMPACT_ATOMS: atom_id res chain seq x y z
N MET A 1 28.22 -6.96 19.48
CA MET A 1 27.75 -6.85 18.08
C MET A 1 26.23 -6.75 18.14
N ILE A 2 25.72 -5.55 18.43
CA ILE A 2 24.28 -5.31 18.59
C ILE A 2 23.75 -5.03 17.19
N PHE A 3 23.18 -6.04 16.53
CA PHE A 3 22.24 -5.75 15.46
C PHE A 3 21.12 -4.95 16.10
N SER A 4 21.02 -3.67 15.73
CA SER A 4 19.92 -2.83 16.17
C SER A 4 18.60 -3.54 15.82
N LEU A 5 17.54 -3.36 16.61
CA LEU A 5 16.20 -3.84 16.24
C LEU A 5 15.79 -3.39 14.81
N PHE A 6 16.42 -2.31 14.31
CA PHE A 6 16.36 -1.86 12.91
C PHE A 6 16.91 -2.88 11.88
N ASP A 7 18.03 -3.54 12.16
CA ASP A 7 18.68 -4.46 11.22
C ASP A 7 17.98 -5.82 11.18
N ILE A 8 17.48 -6.29 12.33
CA ILE A 8 16.79 -7.59 12.46
C ILE A 8 15.43 -7.55 11.73
N SER A 9 14.68 -6.44 11.83
CA SER A 9 13.41 -6.29 11.12
C SER A 9 13.60 -6.13 9.61
N ARG A 10 14.61 -5.35 9.17
CA ARG A 10 15.00 -5.28 7.76
C ARG A 10 15.37 -6.66 7.22
N GLN A 11 16.16 -7.45 7.94
CA GLN A 11 16.57 -8.80 7.49
C GLN A 11 15.42 -9.79 7.38
N THR A 12 14.43 -9.72 8.28
CA THR A 12 13.24 -10.59 8.21
C THR A 12 12.34 -10.21 7.02
N VAL A 13 12.21 -8.91 6.73
CA VAL A 13 11.53 -8.40 5.54
C VAL A 13 12.34 -8.69 4.27
N TYR A 14 13.68 -8.64 4.31
CA TYR A 14 14.57 -8.90 3.18
C TYR A 14 14.45 -10.33 2.63
N ASN A 15 14.12 -11.31 3.48
CA ASN A 15 13.88 -12.68 3.02
C ASN A 15 12.63 -12.80 2.12
N TYR A 16 11.68 -11.86 2.22
CA TYR A 16 10.48 -11.79 1.38
C TYR A 16 10.53 -10.66 0.33
N PHE A 17 11.37 -9.65 0.57
CA PHE A 17 11.58 -8.51 -0.33
C PHE A 17 12.86 -8.71 -1.14
N ASN A 18 12.74 -9.42 -2.25
CA ASN A 18 13.82 -9.53 -3.20
C ASN A 18 14.06 -8.17 -3.89
N GLN A 19 15.18 -7.51 -3.56
CA GLN A 19 15.57 -6.22 -4.16
C GLN A 19 15.67 -6.28 -5.68
N GLU A 20 16.03 -7.43 -6.27
CA GLU A 20 16.06 -7.61 -7.72
C GLU A 20 14.66 -7.74 -8.30
N GLU A 21 13.75 -8.43 -7.61
CA GLU A 21 12.33 -8.48 -7.99
C GLU A 21 11.73 -7.07 -7.97
N MET A 22 12.14 -6.22 -7.03
CA MET A 22 11.66 -4.86 -6.88
C MET A 22 12.64 -3.82 -7.45
N LYS A 23 13.39 -4.16 -8.50
CA LYS A 23 14.27 -3.18 -9.18
C LYS A 23 13.50 -2.21 -10.08
N TYR A 24 12.40 -2.67 -10.68
CA TYR A 24 11.53 -1.88 -11.56
C TYR A 24 10.08 -1.97 -11.08
N TYR A 25 9.68 -1.00 -10.25
CA TYR A 25 8.31 -0.91 -9.72
C TYR A 25 7.77 0.52 -9.82
N TRP A 26 6.45 0.65 -9.77
CA TRP A 26 5.77 1.93 -9.75
C TRP A 26 5.89 2.62 -8.39
N LYS A 27 6.43 3.84 -8.36
CA LYS A 27 6.35 4.70 -7.17
C LYS A 27 5.06 5.52 -7.25
N THR A 28 4.25 5.46 -6.21
CA THR A 28 2.99 6.21 -6.16
C THR A 28 2.89 6.94 -4.83
N ASP A 29 3.07 8.26 -4.89
CA ASP A 29 2.66 9.15 -3.81
C ASP A 29 1.15 9.33 -3.88
N ILE A 30 0.40 8.96 -2.85
CA ILE A 30 -1.06 9.11 -2.88
C ILE A 30 -1.51 10.55 -2.68
N ARG A 31 -0.67 11.40 -2.05
CA ARG A 31 -0.99 12.81 -1.78
C ARG A 31 -1.25 13.62 -3.05
N GLN A 32 -0.72 13.17 -4.20
CA GLN A 32 -1.02 13.81 -5.49
C GLN A 32 -2.51 13.77 -5.88
N TYR A 33 -3.30 12.90 -5.26
CA TYR A 33 -4.74 12.77 -5.48
C TYR A 33 -5.59 13.38 -4.36
N LEU A 34 -4.95 13.88 -3.30
CA LEU A 34 -5.62 14.33 -2.09
C LEU A 34 -5.58 15.85 -1.97
N ASP A 35 -6.53 16.39 -1.21
CA ASP A 35 -6.45 17.75 -0.69
C ASP A 35 -5.64 17.78 0.62
N HIS A 36 -5.58 18.96 1.25
CA HIS A 36 -4.82 19.18 2.47
C HIS A 36 -5.43 18.49 3.71
N GLU A 37 -6.69 18.05 3.65
CA GLU A 37 -7.36 17.31 4.71
C GLU A 37 -7.20 15.79 4.55
N GLY A 38 -6.54 15.33 3.48
CA GLY A 38 -6.38 13.91 3.18
C GLY A 38 -7.59 13.30 2.46
N ASN A 39 -8.55 14.12 2.02
CA ASN A 39 -9.69 13.69 1.22
C ASN A 39 -9.35 13.69 -0.27
N LEU A 40 -10.14 12.99 -1.09
CA LEU A 40 -9.99 13.05 -2.55
C LEU A 40 -10.16 14.49 -3.04
N HIS A 41 -9.16 15.04 -3.71
CA HIS A 41 -9.20 16.42 -4.16
C HIS A 41 -10.35 16.61 -5.17
N PRO A 42 -11.26 17.58 -4.97
CA PRO A 42 -12.51 17.68 -5.73
C PRO A 42 -12.30 17.91 -7.23
N CYS A 43 -11.19 18.54 -7.60
CA CYS A 43 -10.86 18.87 -9.00
C CYS A 43 -10.06 17.79 -9.76
N ILE A 44 -9.84 16.59 -9.21
CA ILE A 44 -9.11 15.55 -9.97
C ILE A 44 -9.92 15.03 -11.15
N THR A 45 -9.23 14.64 -12.21
CA THR A 45 -9.90 14.05 -13.38
C THR A 45 -10.51 12.69 -13.04
N ARG A 46 -11.52 12.28 -13.83
CA ARG A 46 -12.14 10.94 -13.70
C ARG A 46 -11.10 9.81 -13.79
N SER A 47 -10.14 9.92 -14.71
CA SER A 47 -9.07 8.92 -14.87
C SER A 47 -8.17 8.86 -13.64
N SER A 48 -7.81 10.01 -13.08
CA SER A 48 -7.06 10.10 -11.82
C SER A 48 -7.84 9.48 -10.67
N MET A 49 -9.15 9.74 -10.57
CA MET A 49 -10.02 9.17 -9.53
C MET A 49 -10.08 7.63 -9.60
N ILE A 50 -10.16 7.04 -10.80
CA ILE A 50 -10.16 5.58 -10.96
C ILE A 50 -8.83 4.98 -10.49
N ILE A 51 -7.71 5.62 -10.83
CA ILE A 51 -6.37 5.18 -10.41
C ILE A 51 -6.20 5.35 -8.90
N ALA A 52 -6.62 6.48 -8.35
CA ALA A 52 -6.56 6.78 -6.93
C ALA A 52 -7.39 5.76 -6.14
N GLY A 53 -8.64 5.51 -6.54
CA GLY A 53 -9.48 4.49 -5.91
C GLY A 53 -8.93 3.06 -6.03
N TYR A 54 -8.20 2.74 -7.10
CA TYR A 54 -7.51 1.45 -7.20
C TYR A 54 -6.46 1.29 -6.11
N PHE A 55 -5.59 2.29 -5.94
CA PHE A 55 -4.55 2.27 -4.91
C PHE A 55 -5.12 2.44 -3.49
N GLY A 56 -6.16 3.25 -3.33
CA GLY A 56 -6.89 3.43 -2.09
C GLY A 56 -7.40 2.11 -1.52
N ARG A 57 -7.98 1.23 -2.36
CA ARG A 57 -8.38 -0.11 -1.90
C ARG A 57 -7.20 -0.97 -1.42
N ILE A 58 -6.03 -0.85 -2.07
CA ILE A 58 -4.82 -1.57 -1.63
C ILE A 58 -4.39 -1.02 -0.27
N ILE A 59 -4.39 0.31 -0.10
CA ILE A 59 -4.09 0.99 1.18
C ILE A 59 -5.05 0.50 2.25
N SER A 60 -6.37 0.62 2.08
CA SER A 60 -7.35 0.24 3.10
C SER A 60 -7.22 -1.22 3.52
N VAL A 61 -6.98 -2.13 2.57
CA VAL A 61 -6.77 -3.54 2.92
C VAL A 61 -5.43 -3.74 3.65
N ALA A 62 -4.36 -3.07 3.21
CA ALA A 62 -3.04 -3.11 3.86
C ALA A 62 -3.10 -2.62 5.30
N THR A 63 -3.68 -1.45 5.52
CA THR A 63 -3.74 -0.76 6.82
C THR A 63 -4.71 -1.42 7.79
N ARG A 64 -5.81 -1.97 7.30
CA ARG A 64 -6.77 -2.73 8.12
C ARG A 64 -6.21 -4.07 8.60
N VAL A 65 -5.48 -4.79 7.75
CA VAL A 65 -4.92 -6.10 8.12
C VAL A 65 -3.69 -5.94 8.99
N GLY A 66 -2.82 -4.96 8.70
CA GLY A 66 -1.70 -4.57 9.58
C GLY A 66 -0.69 -5.68 9.88
N THR A 67 -0.55 -6.67 9.00
CA THR A 67 0.37 -7.80 9.18
C THR A 67 1.79 -7.47 8.68
N PHE A 68 2.80 -8.06 9.33
CA PHE A 68 4.21 -7.95 8.94
C PHE A 68 4.59 -8.81 7.73
N GLY A 69 3.76 -9.79 7.35
CA GLY A 69 4.05 -10.75 6.28
C GLY A 69 3.25 -10.51 4.98
N PRO A 70 3.61 -11.20 3.88
CA PRO A 70 2.88 -11.07 2.63
C PRO A 70 1.47 -11.66 2.73
N PHE A 71 0.50 -11.02 2.09
CA PHE A 71 -0.87 -11.52 2.04
C PHE A 71 -1.64 -11.08 0.80
N CYS A 72 -2.65 -11.86 0.41
CA CYS A 72 -3.50 -11.55 -0.73
C CYS A 72 -4.63 -10.59 -0.34
N THR A 73 -4.82 -9.53 -1.12
CA THR A 73 -5.84 -8.49 -0.87
C THR A 73 -7.21 -8.85 -1.44
N GLY A 74 -7.30 -9.85 -2.32
CA GLY A 74 -8.50 -10.12 -3.13
C GLY A 74 -8.77 -9.09 -4.23
N ILE A 75 -8.00 -8.01 -4.36
CA ILE A 75 -8.17 -6.99 -5.40
C ILE A 75 -7.69 -7.54 -6.75
N ARG A 76 -8.49 -7.39 -7.82
CA ARG A 76 -8.09 -7.82 -9.17
C ARG A 76 -6.95 -6.95 -9.71
N CYS A 77 -5.98 -7.57 -10.37
CA CYS A 77 -4.97 -6.85 -11.13
C CYS A 77 -5.61 -6.01 -12.25
N ARG A 78 -5.13 -4.77 -12.40
CA ARG A 78 -5.64 -3.83 -13.43
C ARG A 78 -4.99 -3.99 -14.80
N ARG A 79 -3.86 -4.71 -14.91
CA ARG A 79 -3.10 -4.84 -16.15
C ARG A 79 -3.84 -5.69 -17.18
N ARG A 80 -3.57 -5.38 -18.45
CA ARG A 80 -4.04 -6.16 -19.60
C ARG A 80 -2.88 -6.60 -20.49
N PRO A 81 -1.97 -7.47 -20.02
CA PRO A 81 -0.86 -7.96 -20.84
C PRO A 81 -1.41 -8.60 -22.12
N GLN A 82 -0.79 -8.28 -23.27
CA GLN A 82 -1.26 -8.75 -24.59
C GLN A 82 -2.75 -8.47 -24.85
N ARG A 83 -3.28 -7.35 -24.34
CA ARG A 83 -4.69 -6.93 -24.44
C ARG A 83 -5.71 -7.86 -23.74
N LYS A 84 -5.27 -8.82 -22.93
CA LYS A 84 -6.15 -9.70 -22.13
C LYS A 84 -6.10 -9.33 -20.66
N ALA A 85 -7.23 -9.37 -19.96
CA ALA A 85 -7.27 -9.06 -18.53
C ALA A 85 -6.38 -10.03 -17.73
N CYS A 86 -5.51 -9.49 -16.88
CA CYS A 86 -4.76 -10.32 -15.95
C CYS A 86 -5.72 -10.90 -14.90
N HIS A 87 -5.67 -12.22 -14.69
CA HIS A 87 -6.50 -12.91 -13.69
C HIS A 87 -5.92 -12.87 -12.28
N GLY A 88 -4.76 -12.22 -12.10
CA GLY A 88 -4.07 -12.17 -10.82
C GLY A 88 -4.80 -11.33 -9.78
N ARG A 89 -4.53 -11.63 -8.51
CA ARG A 89 -4.95 -10.84 -7.37
C ARG A 89 -3.73 -10.14 -6.76
N ILE A 90 -3.93 -8.90 -6.32
CA ILE A 90 -2.84 -8.12 -5.74
C ILE A 90 -2.48 -8.70 -4.36
N GLU A 91 -1.18 -8.87 -4.16
CA GLU A 91 -0.57 -9.20 -2.90
C GLU A 91 0.11 -7.95 -2.34
N VAL A 92 -0.08 -7.70 -1.05
CA VAL A 92 0.81 -6.84 -0.28
C VAL A 92 1.98 -7.71 0.13
N VAL A 93 3.19 -7.29 -0.21
CA VAL A 93 4.43 -8.01 0.09
C VAL A 93 4.87 -7.69 1.52
N TYR A 94 4.91 -6.40 1.86
CA TYR A 94 5.15 -5.92 3.22
C TYR A 94 4.77 -4.44 3.35
N ILE A 95 4.71 -3.97 4.60
CA ILE A 95 4.54 -2.56 4.97
C ILE A 95 5.79 -2.13 5.74
N ASP A 96 6.39 -1.01 5.34
CA ASP A 96 7.59 -0.44 5.98
C ASP A 96 7.22 0.33 7.25
N HIS A 97 6.79 -0.40 8.29
CA HIS A 97 6.36 0.18 9.57
C HIS A 97 7.48 0.93 10.33
N MET A 98 8.74 0.67 10.01
CA MET A 98 9.90 1.30 10.66
C MET A 98 10.43 2.50 9.86
N GLY A 99 9.99 2.67 8.61
CA GLY A 99 10.35 3.77 7.73
C GLY A 99 9.21 4.76 7.56
N ASP A 100 8.84 5.06 6.31
CA ASP A 100 7.79 6.03 5.97
C ASP A 100 6.39 5.42 5.82
N GLY A 101 6.18 4.21 6.34
CA GLY A 101 4.92 3.48 6.24
C GLY A 101 4.65 2.89 4.86
N SER A 102 5.61 2.92 3.93
CA SER A 102 5.37 2.47 2.55
C SER A 102 4.79 1.07 2.43
N ILE A 103 3.78 0.93 1.57
CA ILE A 103 3.18 -0.36 1.23
C ILE A 103 3.77 -0.85 -0.08
N PHE A 104 4.39 -2.02 -0.05
CA PHE A 104 4.90 -2.70 -1.23
C PHE A 104 3.93 -3.75 -1.69
N TRP A 105 3.57 -3.72 -2.97
CA TRP A 105 2.55 -4.59 -3.55
C TRP A 105 2.99 -5.15 -4.89
N ARG A 106 2.42 -6.29 -5.27
CA ARG A 106 2.65 -6.94 -6.57
C ARG A 106 1.43 -7.72 -7.04
N CYS A 107 1.39 -8.00 -8.32
CA CYS A 107 0.58 -9.07 -8.90
C CYS A 107 1.49 -10.29 -9.12
N PRO A 108 1.14 -11.48 -8.61
CA PRO A 108 1.98 -12.67 -8.79
C PRO A 108 1.92 -13.23 -10.23
N LEU A 109 0.94 -12.82 -11.05
CA LEU A 109 0.72 -13.36 -12.39
C LEU A 109 1.23 -12.46 -13.54
N CYS A 110 1.63 -11.22 -13.25
CA CYS A 110 2.24 -10.33 -14.24
C CYS A 110 3.16 -9.32 -13.57
N SER A 111 3.92 -8.56 -14.35
CA SER A 111 4.93 -7.62 -13.83
C SER A 111 4.37 -6.35 -13.15
N ASP A 112 3.09 -6.30 -12.76
CA ASP A 112 2.53 -5.14 -12.05
C ASP A 112 2.98 -5.17 -10.59
N LYS A 113 3.77 -4.19 -10.17
CA LYS A 113 4.28 -4.09 -8.81
C LYS A 113 4.65 -2.65 -8.50
N GLY A 114 4.58 -2.29 -7.22
CA GLY A 114 4.74 -0.90 -6.83
C GLY A 114 4.99 -0.70 -5.34
N ARG A 115 5.31 0.55 -5.03
CA ARG A 115 5.40 1.10 -3.69
C ARG A 115 4.41 2.25 -3.61
N ILE A 116 3.53 2.20 -2.63
CA ILE A 116 2.58 3.26 -2.30
C ILE A 116 3.05 3.94 -1.03
N TYR A 117 3.14 5.28 -1.04
CA TYR A 117 3.58 6.07 0.11
C TYR A 117 2.76 7.36 0.24
N GLY A 118 2.91 8.06 1.36
CA GLY A 118 2.14 9.28 1.65
C GLY A 118 0.66 9.01 1.95
N TRP A 119 0.31 7.80 2.39
CA TRP A 119 -1.08 7.40 2.67
C TRP A 119 -1.54 7.69 4.10
N ILE A 120 -0.61 7.94 5.03
CA ILE A 120 -0.93 8.20 6.44
C ILE A 120 -1.82 9.44 6.53
N GLY A 121 -2.96 9.32 7.20
CA GLY A 121 -3.96 10.38 7.31
C GLY A 121 -4.81 10.61 6.06
N SER A 122 -4.68 9.77 5.02
CA SER A 122 -5.60 9.80 3.88
C SER A 122 -6.96 9.19 4.23
N CYS A 123 -7.98 9.49 3.42
CA CYS A 123 -9.31 8.89 3.55
C CYS A 123 -9.36 7.36 3.36
N TRP A 124 -8.24 6.72 2.98
CA TRP A 124 -8.10 5.26 2.89
C TRP A 124 -7.27 4.66 4.02
N ASP A 125 -6.75 5.48 4.93
CA ASP A 125 -6.00 5.04 6.09
C ASP A 125 -6.94 4.44 7.16
N GLU A 126 -6.94 3.11 7.26
CA GLU A 126 -7.75 2.37 8.24
C GLU A 126 -7.02 2.21 9.59
N MET A 127 -5.74 2.60 9.71
CA MET A 127 -5.06 2.63 11.01
C MET A 127 -5.58 3.80 11.85
N ASP A 128 -5.87 4.95 11.24
CA ASP A 128 -6.40 6.12 11.93
C ASP A 128 -7.82 5.89 12.50
N MET A 129 -8.60 4.97 11.92
CA MET A 129 -9.90 4.58 12.46
C MET A 129 -9.81 3.87 13.82
N GLN A 130 -8.68 3.21 14.14
CA GLN A 130 -8.48 2.61 15.47
C GLN A 130 -8.20 3.67 16.55
N THR A 131 -7.60 4.81 16.19
CA THR A 131 -7.36 5.93 17.11
C THR A 131 -8.64 6.72 17.43
N LYS A 132 -9.59 6.81 16.49
CA LYS A 132 -10.90 7.46 16.75
C LYS A 132 -11.77 6.66 17.72
N CYS A 133 -11.66 5.33 17.73
CA CYS A 133 -12.42 4.48 18.64
C CYS A 133 -11.89 4.54 20.09
N SER A 134 -10.60 4.77 20.30
CA SER A 134 -10.02 4.93 21.64
C SER A 134 -10.23 6.32 22.26
N TYR A 135 -10.41 7.37 21.45
CA TYR A 135 -10.78 8.70 21.93
C TYR A 135 -12.28 8.89 22.19
N SER A 136 -13.14 8.04 21.63
CA SER A 136 -14.59 8.12 21.83
C SER A 136 -15.11 7.36 23.06
N LEU A 137 -14.23 6.70 23.84
CA LEU A 137 -14.58 6.03 25.11
C LEU A 137 -14.19 6.86 26.36
N LYS A 138 -13.87 8.15 26.16
CA LYS A 138 -13.71 9.12 27.24
C LYS A 138 -14.56 10.35 26.96
N ASN A 139 -15.87 10.20 27.08
CA ASN A 139 -16.83 11.27 27.42
C ASN A 139 -18.06 10.64 28.05
#